data_AF-A0A8J2UAL5-F1
#
_entry.id   AF-A0A8J2UAL5-F1
#
_cell.length_a   1.000
_cell.length_b   1.000
_cell.length_c   1.000
_cell.angle_alpha   90.00
_cell.angle_beta   90.00
_cell.angle_gamma   90.00
#
_symmetry.space_group_name_H-M   'P 1'
#
loop_
_entity.id
_entity.type
_entity.pdbx_description
1 polymer ?
#
loop_
_entity_poly.entity_id
_entity_poly.type
_entity_poly.pdbx_seq_one_letter_code
_entity_poly.pdbx_strand_id
1 'polypeptide(L)'
;MKNVQKFLSQLFQDKNGSYSLREIVVLLFIAVILVSWIARQFFGREVPEFMFYSFVSLVGAGVFGYSLEKKCTLPELPKADA
;
A
#
# COMPACT_ATOMS: atom_id res chain seq x y z
N MET A 1 -18.58 -13.48 5.50
CA MET A 1 -18.25 -12.11 5.02
C MET A 1 -17.39 -11.28 5.99
N LYS A 2 -17.51 -11.44 7.32
CA LYS A 2 -16.71 -10.67 8.31
C LYS A 2 -15.17 -10.80 8.17
N ASN A 3 -14.70 -11.95 7.67
CA ASN A 3 -13.26 -12.20 7.49
C ASN A 3 -12.66 -11.39 6.34
N VAL A 4 -13.41 -11.19 5.24
CA VAL A 4 -12.96 -10.40 4.09
C VAL A 4 -12.84 -8.92 4.47
N GLN A 5 -13.81 -8.39 5.21
CA GLN A 5 -13.73 -7.03 5.73
C GLN A 5 -12.54 -6.83 6.70
N LYS A 6 -12.25 -7.82 7.56
CA LYS A 6 -11.05 -7.76 8.42
C LYS A 6 -9.76 -7.80 7.61
N PHE A 7 -9.68 -8.66 6.59
CA PHE A 7 -8.52 -8.74 5.70
C PHE A 7 -8.29 -7.45 4.92
N LEU A 8 -9.35 -6.84 4.37
CA LEU A 8 -9.23 -5.53 3.73
C LEU A 8 -8.81 -4.47 4.75
N SER A 9 -9.41 -4.46 5.94
CA SER A 9 -9.06 -3.50 6.98
C SER A 9 -7.61 -3.67 7.47
N GLN A 10 -7.07 -4.90 7.45
CA GLN A 10 -5.67 -5.19 7.75
C GLN A 10 -4.73 -4.80 6.60
N LEU A 11 -5.15 -4.93 5.34
CA LEU A 11 -4.37 -4.48 4.17
C LEU A 11 -4.17 -2.95 4.14
N PHE A 12 -5.06 -2.20 4.79
CA PHE A 12 -4.99 -0.74 4.93
C PHE A 12 -4.33 -0.27 6.25
N GLN A 13 -3.92 -1.19 7.12
CA GLN A 13 -3.31 -0.88 8.41
C GLN A 13 -1.81 -1.19 8.39
N ASP A 14 -1.02 -0.21 8.83
CA ASP A 14 0.44 -0.28 8.95
C ASP A 14 0.85 -1.22 10.10
N LYS A 15 2.15 -1.54 10.24
CA LYS A 15 2.70 -2.43 11.28
C LYS A 15 2.37 -2.02 12.72
N ASN A 16 1.91 -0.79 12.93
CA ASN A 16 1.47 -0.23 14.20
C ASN A 16 -0.06 -0.17 14.38
N GLY A 17 -0.85 -0.74 13.45
CA GLY A 17 -2.32 -0.72 13.51
C GLY A 17 -2.94 0.64 13.18
N SER A 18 -2.14 1.58 12.67
CA SER A 18 -2.58 2.90 12.21
C SER A 18 -2.77 2.90 10.70
N TYR A 19 -3.76 3.64 10.19
CA TYR A 19 -3.96 3.80 8.75
C TYR A 19 -2.84 4.67 8.17
N SER A 20 -2.04 4.12 7.26
CA SER A 20 -0.95 4.85 6.61
C SER A 20 -1.35 5.29 5.21
N LEU A 21 -1.16 6.58 4.93
CA LEU A 21 -1.44 7.15 3.61
C LEU A 21 -0.64 6.45 2.50
N ARG A 22 0.55 5.94 2.84
CA ARG A 22 1.43 5.23 1.91
C ARG A 22 0.82 3.93 1.41
N GLU A 23 0.28 3.11 2.30
CA GLU A 23 -0.32 1.82 1.94
C GLU A 23 -1.55 2.01 1.07
N ILE A 24 -2.35 3.05 1.35
CA ILE A 24 -3.48 3.45 0.50
C ILE A 24 -3.01 3.79 -0.92
N VAL A 25 -1.94 4.59 -1.05
CA VAL A 25 -1.39 5.00 -2.34
C VAL A 25 -0.81 3.81 -3.11
N VAL A 26 -0.10 2.89 -2.43
CA VAL A 26 0.44 1.67 -3.05
C VAL A 26 -0.70 0.76 -3.54
N LEU A 27 -1.73 0.53 -2.72
CA LEU A 27 -2.92 -0.24 -3.11
C LEU A 27 -3.63 0.37 -4.31
N LEU A 28 -3.75 1.70 -4.34
CA LEU A 28 -4.34 2.43 -5.46
C LEU A 28 -3.55 2.18 -6.76
N PHE A 29 -2.22 2.29 -6.72
CA PHE A 29 -1.40 2.03 -7.90
C PHE A 29 -1.46 0.57 -8.36
N ILE A 30 -1.51 -0.39 -7.44
CA ILE A 30 -1.74 -1.80 -7.78
C ILE A 30 -3.09 -1.98 -8.49
N ALA A 31 -4.16 -1.32 -8.00
CA ALA A 31 -5.46 -1.35 -8.64
C ALA A 31 -5.43 -0.74 -10.06
N VAL A 32 -4.71 0.37 -10.25
CA VAL A 32 -4.51 0.99 -11.59
C VAL A 32 -3.79 0.05 -12.54
N ILE A 33 -2.77 -0.69 -12.08
CA ILE A 33 -2.06 -1.69 -12.89
C ILE A 33 -2.99 -2.85 -13.28
N LEU A 34 -3.81 -3.34 -12.35
CA LEU A 34 -4.78 -4.41 -12.61
C LEU A 34 -5.85 -3.97 -13.62
N VAL A 35 -6.41 -2.77 -13.45
CA VAL A 35 -7.40 -2.21 -14.40
C VAL A 35 -6.76 -1.99 -15.77
N SER A 36 -5.51 -1.52 -15.81
CA SER A 36 -4.76 -1.35 -17.06
C SER A 36 -4.54 -2.68 -17.79
N TRP A 37 -4.24 -3.75 -17.04
CA TRP A 37 -4.11 -5.10 -17.59
C TRP A 37 -5.44 -5.62 -18.16
N ILE A 38 -6.54 -5.43 -17.43
CA ILE A 38 -7.89 -5.77 -17.89
C ILE A 38 -8.26 -4.95 -19.14
N ALA A 39 -7.99 -3.64 -19.15
CA ALA A 39 -8.25 -2.78 -20.29
C ALA A 39 -7.49 -3.25 -21.54
N ARG A 40 -6.24 -3.70 -21.40
CA ARG A 40 -5.47 -4.28 -22.50
C ARG A 40 -6.13 -5.55 -23.06
N GLN A 41 -6.65 -6.42 -22.19
CA GLN A 41 -7.33 -7.66 -22.57
C GLN A 41 -8.65 -7.44 -23.33
N PHE A 42 -9.43 -6.41 -22.97
CA PHE A 42 -10.77 -6.18 -23.54
C PHE A 42 -10.83 -5.10 -24.63
N PHE A 43 -9.97 -4.08 -24.56
CA PHE A 43 -9.99 -2.93 -25.47
C PHE A 43 -8.82 -2.93 -26.46
N GLY A 44 -7.86 -3.86 -26.34
CA GLY A 44 -6.68 -3.92 -27.20
C GLY A 44 -5.79 -2.67 -27.13
N ARG A 45 -5.99 -1.82 -26.12
CA ARG A 45 -5.20 -0.62 -25.90
C ARG A 45 -4.02 -0.96 -25.01
N GLU A 46 -2.82 -0.85 -25.57
CA GLU A 46 -1.60 -1.03 -24.80
C GLU A 46 -1.27 0.24 -24.03
N VAL A 47 -0.94 0.09 -22.75
CA VAL A 47 -0.39 1.18 -21.96
C VAL A 47 1.05 1.42 -22.41
N PRO A 48 1.45 2.67 -22.70
CA PRO A 48 2.82 2.98 -23.06
C PRO A 48 3.81 2.46 -22.01
N GLU A 49 4.91 1.86 -22.46
CA GLU A 49 5.89 1.17 -21.60
C GLU A 49 6.40 2.08 -20.47
N PHE A 50 6.70 3.35 -20.77
CA PHE A 50 7.17 4.32 -19.77
C PHE A 50 6.19 4.52 -18.62
N MET A 51 4.89 4.48 -18.90
CA MET A 51 3.83 4.66 -17.91
C MET A 51 3.77 3.42 -16.99
N PHE A 52 3.84 2.23 -17.59
CA PHE A 52 3.86 0.98 -16.84
C PHE A 52 5.08 0.89 -15.91
N TYR A 53 6.28 1.18 -16.43
CA TYR A 53 7.50 1.18 -15.61
C TYR A 53 7.45 2.22 -14.50
N SER A 54 6.87 3.40 -14.74
CA SER A 54 6.70 4.43 -13.72
C SER A 54 5.80 3.96 -12.58
N PHE A 55 4.65 3.35 -12.88
CA PHE A 55 3.74 2.83 -11.85
C PHE A 55 4.37 1.68 -11.05
N VAL A 56 5.04 0.74 -11.73
CA VAL A 56 5.73 -0.38 -11.06
C VAL A 56 6.85 0.14 -10.16
N SER A 57 7.59 1.15 -10.60
CA SER A 57 8.67 1.77 -9.81
C SER A 57 8.13 2.50 -8.58
N LEU A 58 7.00 3.20 -8.70
CA LEU A 58 6.29 3.87 -7.59
C LEU A 58 5.77 2.87 -6.56
N VAL A 59 5.18 1.76 -7.01
CA VAL A 59 4.77 0.65 -6.13
C VAL A 59 6.00 0.08 -5.42
N GLY A 60 7.07 -0.20 -6.15
CA GLY A 60 8.33 -0.71 -5.59
C GLY A 60 8.92 0.22 -4.54
N ALA A 61 9.03 1.52 -4.83
CA ALA A 61 9.55 2.52 -3.88
C ALA A 61 8.66 2.66 -2.63
N GLY A 62 7.34 2.62 -2.81
CA GLY A 62 6.38 2.67 -1.71
C GLY A 62 6.49 1.46 -0.76
N VAL A 63 6.65 0.26 -1.31
CA VAL A 63 6.82 -0.97 -0.52
C VAL A 63 8.23 -1.08 0.07
N PHE A 64 9.26 -0.59 -0.63
CA PHE A 64 10.63 -0.60 -0.14
C PHE A 64 10.81 0.28 1.10
N GLY A 65 10.18 1.46 1.11
CA GLY A 65 10.15 2.34 2.28
C GLY A 65 9.52 1.66 3.51
N TYR A 66 8.48 0.84 3.31
CA TYR A 66 7.83 0.07 4.38
C TYR A 66 8.70 -1.06 4.94
N SER A 67 9.54 -1.67 4.11
CA SER A 67 10.48 -2.71 4.54
C SER A 67 11.60 -2.13 5.41
N LEU A 68 12.00 -0.88 5.15
CA LEU A 68 13.03 -0.16 5.92
C LEU A 68 12.50 0.53 7.18
N GLU A 69 11.20 0.79 7.27
CA GLU A 69 10.57 1.35 8.47
C GLU A 69 10.68 0.38 9.66
N LYS A 70 11.48 0.78 10.65
CA LYS A 70 11.56 0.13 11.96
C LYS A 70 10.37 0.61 12.81
N LYS A 71 9.76 -0.30 13.57
CA LYS A 71 8.76 0.09 14.57
C LYS A 71 9.38 1.11 15.52
N CYS A 72 8.78 2.29 15.59
CA CYS A 72 9.14 3.26 16.61
C CYS A 72 8.43 2.84 17.90
N THR A 73 9.12 2.09 18.76
CA THR A 73 8.69 1.87 20.14
C THR A 73 9.02 3.14 20.89
N LEU A 74 8.03 3.98 21.19
CA LEU A 74 8.23 5.09 22.11
C LEU A 74 8.73 4.50 23.44
N PRO A 75 9.83 5.01 24.03
CA PRO A 75 10.18 4.63 25.38
C PRO A 75 8.99 4.97 26.29
N GLU A 76 8.57 4.01 27.11
CA GLU A 76 7.48 4.22 28.07
C GLU A 76 7.80 5.48 28.88
N LEU A 77 7.00 6.53 28.69
CA LEU A 77 7.08 7.69 29.58
C LEU A 77 6.82 7.19 31.00
N PRO A 78 7.67 7.54 31.99
CA PRO A 78 7.41 7.16 33.37
C PRO A 78 6.01 7.63 33.73
N LYS A 79 5.17 6.70 34.19
CA LYS A 79 3.83 7.02 34.68
C LYS A 79 4.00 8.11 35.71
N ALA A 80 3.43 9.29 35.44
CA ALA A 80 3.28 10.32 36.44
C ALA A 80 2.37 9.74 37.53
N ASP A 81 3.01 9.33 38.60
CA ASP A 81 2.47 9.03 39.91
C ASP A 81 1.64 10.24 40.36
N ALA A 82 0.32 10.04 40.31
CA ALA A 82 -0.72 10.96 40.76
C ALA A 82 -0.90 10.90 42.28
#